data_AF-A0AAW8D6D1-F1
#
_entry.id   AF-A0AAW8D6D1-F1
#
_cell.length_a   1.000
_cell.length_b   1.000
_cell.length_c   1.000
_cell.angle_alpha   90.00
_cell.angle_beta   90.00
_cell.angle_gamma   90.00
#
_symmetry.space_group_name_H-M   'P 1'
#
loop_
_entity.id
_entity.type
_entity.pdbx_description
1 polymer ?
#
loop_
_entity_poly.entity_id
_entity_poly.type
_entity_poly.pdbx_seq_one_letter_code
_entity_poly.pdbx_strand_id
1 'polypeptide(L)'
;MSTVVDQTELPLAREPQRVVVPIELIRGKKTAAAAFTLACDTSGLEDKEIYLALGIDAGYFSNIKKGKATLQGDLIREFTRVVGNKIYLEWQAYQVGCTLVVIKTEAERRAEAAERARDQALAENKLMRQLLEGRGRT
;
A
#
# COMPACT_ATOMS: atom_id res chain seq x y z
N MET A 1 9.43 -52.07 6.82
CA MET A 1 8.82 -51.02 5.98
C MET A 1 8.06 -50.09 6.90
N SER A 2 8.70 -49.02 7.38
CA SER A 2 8.05 -48.01 8.21
C SER A 2 7.65 -46.85 7.32
N THR A 3 6.35 -46.67 7.14
CA THR A 3 5.77 -45.52 6.43
C THR A 3 6.05 -44.26 7.22
N VAL A 4 6.96 -43.43 6.70
CA VAL A 4 7.17 -42.06 7.16
C VAL A 4 5.92 -41.28 6.75
N VAL A 5 5.13 -40.89 7.74
CA VAL A 5 3.99 -39.99 7.56
C VAL A 5 4.59 -38.63 7.25
N ASP A 6 4.48 -38.23 5.98
CA ASP A 6 4.81 -36.89 5.50
C ASP A 6 3.90 -35.89 6.24
N GLN A 7 4.44 -35.24 7.27
CA GLN A 7 3.76 -34.14 7.96
C GLN A 7 3.70 -32.98 6.99
N THR A 8 2.55 -32.83 6.33
CA THR A 8 2.23 -31.68 5.52
C THR A 8 2.29 -30.44 6.42
N GLU A 9 3.28 -29.57 6.20
CA GLU A 9 3.41 -28.30 6.91
C GLU A 9 2.11 -27.50 6.73
N LEU A 10 1.44 -27.19 7.85
CA LEU A 10 0.29 -26.30 7.85
C LEU A 10 0.77 -24.91 7.45
N PRO A 11 0.13 -24.22 6.48
CA PRO A 11 0.47 -22.84 6.18
C PRO A 11 0.20 -21.99 7.43
N LEU A 12 1.27 -21.57 8.10
CA LEU A 12 1.26 -20.96 9.44
C LEU A 12 0.60 -19.56 9.50
N ALA A 13 0.20 -18.96 8.38
CA ALA A 13 -0.43 -17.65 8.36
C ALA A 13 -1.45 -17.55 7.24
N ARG A 14 -2.66 -17.09 7.59
CA ARG A 14 -3.68 -16.71 6.61
C ARG A 14 -3.19 -15.50 5.81
N GLU A 15 -3.45 -15.48 4.51
CA GLU A 15 -3.14 -14.29 3.71
C GLU A 15 -4.08 -13.13 4.07
N PRO A 16 -3.57 -11.88 4.15
CA PRO A 16 -4.40 -10.73 4.45
C PRO A 16 -5.38 -10.43 3.31
N GLN A 17 -6.60 -10.03 3.67
CA GLN A 17 -7.61 -9.62 2.72
C GLN A 17 -7.24 -8.27 2.09
N ARG A 18 -7.22 -8.21 0.76
CA ARG A 18 -6.98 -6.97 0.00
C ARG A 18 -8.28 -6.21 -0.19
N VAL A 19 -8.76 -5.57 0.87
CA VAL A 19 -9.93 -4.69 0.82
C VAL A 19 -9.49 -3.28 0.41
N VAL A 20 -10.17 -2.69 -0.57
CA VAL A 20 -9.99 -1.28 -0.93
C VAL A 20 -10.76 -0.42 0.05
N VAL A 21 -10.05 0.34 0.88
CA VAL A 21 -10.66 1.28 1.84
C VAL A 21 -10.66 2.69 1.24
N PRO A 22 -11.83 3.36 1.13
CA PRO A 22 -11.92 4.75 0.72
C PRO A 22 -11.00 5.67 1.52
N ILE A 23 -10.33 6.59 0.84
CA ILE A 23 -9.30 7.45 1.43
C ILE A 23 -9.87 8.39 2.50
N GLU A 24 -11.13 8.80 2.36
CA GLU A 24 -11.86 9.64 3.30
C GLU A 24 -12.07 8.93 4.65
N LEU A 25 -12.30 7.62 4.63
CA LEU A 25 -12.45 6.82 5.86
C LEU A 25 -11.13 6.70 6.63
N ILE A 26 -10.01 6.68 5.89
CA ILE A 26 -8.67 6.68 6.47
C ILE A 26 -8.39 8.05 7.08
N ARG A 27 -8.52 9.11 6.28
CA ARG A 27 -8.24 10.50 6.69
C ARG A 27 -9.15 11.00 7.81
N GLY A 28 -10.38 10.49 7.90
CA GLY A 28 -11.34 10.83 8.95
C GLY A 28 -11.05 10.24 10.33
N LYS A 29 -10.04 9.37 10.49
CA LYS A 29 -9.66 8.83 11.80
C LYS A 29 -9.04 9.93 12.67
N LYS A 30 -9.54 10.07 13.90
CA LYS A 30 -9.12 11.12 14.84
C LYS A 30 -7.77 10.85 15.52
N THR A 31 -7.33 9.60 15.57
CA THR A 31 -6.12 9.20 16.32
C THR A 31 -5.31 8.15 15.56
N ALA A 32 -4.01 8.10 15.87
CA ALA A 32 -3.10 7.10 15.33
C ALA A 32 -3.56 5.67 15.68
N ALA A 33 -4.06 5.47 16.90
CA ALA A 33 -4.60 4.19 17.36
C ALA A 33 -5.82 3.72 16.54
N ALA A 34 -6.70 4.65 16.16
CA ALA A 34 -7.87 4.33 15.34
C ALA A 34 -7.47 3.99 13.89
N ALA A 35 -6.46 4.67 13.33
CA ALA A 35 -5.91 4.34 12.02
C ALA A 35 -5.15 3.01 12.03
N PHE A 36 -4.37 2.73 13.06
CA PHE A 36 -3.69 1.45 13.26
C PHE A 36 -4.68 0.29 13.40
N THR A 37 -5.73 0.48 14.20
CA THR A 37 -6.80 -0.51 14.38
C THR A 37 -7.53 -0.76 13.07
N LEU A 38 -7.88 0.29 12.32
CA LEU A 38 -8.46 0.14 10.99
C LEU A 38 -7.56 -0.69 10.05
N ALA A 39 -6.25 -0.45 10.08
CA ALA A 39 -5.30 -1.23 9.26
C ALA A 39 -5.29 -2.71 9.63
N CYS A 40 -5.37 -3.04 10.93
CA CYS A 40 -5.47 -4.41 11.41
C CYS A 40 -6.81 -5.04 11.02
N ASP A 41 -7.94 -4.38 11.29
CA ASP A 41 -9.27 -4.90 11.03
C ASP A 41 -9.49 -5.15 9.52
N THR A 42 -8.97 -4.26 8.67
CA THR A 42 -9.05 -4.39 7.21
C THR A 42 -8.26 -5.58 6.68
N SER A 43 -7.21 -6.01 7.38
CA SER A 43 -6.41 -7.16 6.97
C SER A 43 -7.17 -8.49 7.07
N GLY A 44 -8.23 -8.56 7.88
CA GLY A 44 -8.96 -9.80 8.14
C GLY A 44 -8.18 -10.84 8.97
N LEU A 45 -7.00 -10.47 9.48
CA LEU A 45 -6.19 -11.27 10.39
C LEU A 45 -6.62 -11.02 11.84
N GLU A 46 -6.46 -12.04 12.69
CA GLU A 46 -6.58 -11.88 14.13
C GLU A 46 -5.37 -11.12 14.69
N ASP A 47 -5.59 -10.37 15.78
CA ASP A 47 -4.53 -9.62 16.46
C ASP A 47 -3.30 -10.50 16.77
N LYS A 48 -3.53 -11.77 17.12
CA LYS A 48 -2.47 -12.76 17.39
C LYS A 48 -1.60 -13.08 16.20
N GLU A 49 -2.18 -13.17 15.02
CA GLU A 49 -1.44 -13.44 13.79
C GLU A 49 -0.51 -12.25 13.48
N ILE A 50 -0.98 -11.03 13.76
CA ILE A 50 -0.23 -9.81 13.51
C ILE A 50 0.92 -9.63 14.52
N TYR A 51 0.65 -9.67 15.83
CA TYR A 51 1.71 -9.40 16.82
C TYR A 51 2.78 -10.49 16.85
N LEU A 52 2.41 -11.75 16.57
CA LEU A 52 3.40 -12.85 16.46
C LEU A 52 4.28 -12.65 15.23
N ALA A 53 3.71 -12.29 14.07
CA ALA A 53 4.48 -12.03 12.86
C ALA A 53 5.43 -10.83 13.02
N LEU A 54 5.05 -9.84 13.82
CA LEU A 54 5.89 -8.68 14.12
C LEU A 54 6.93 -8.94 15.22
N GLY A 55 6.87 -10.08 15.91
CA GLY A 55 7.75 -10.38 17.02
C GLY A 55 7.55 -9.45 18.23
N ILE A 56 6.34 -8.94 18.45
CA ILE A 56 6.02 -8.06 19.58
C ILE A 56 5.03 -8.73 20.54
N ASP A 57 5.05 -8.29 21.80
CA ASP A 57 4.15 -8.85 22.80
C ASP A 57 2.71 -8.33 22.65
N ALA A 58 1.75 -9.17 23.06
CA ALA A 58 0.33 -8.86 22.96
C ALA A 58 -0.07 -7.61 23.78
N GLY A 59 0.62 -7.34 24.89
CA GLY A 59 0.36 -6.19 25.76
C GLY A 59 0.73 -4.88 25.05
N TYR A 60 1.92 -4.82 24.46
CA TYR A 60 2.38 -3.72 23.64
C TYR A 60 1.47 -3.50 22.42
N PHE A 61 1.10 -4.57 21.71
CA PHE A 61 0.15 -4.48 20.59
C PHE A 61 -1.20 -3.89 21.02
N SER A 62 -1.77 -4.38 22.13
CA SER A 62 -3.00 -3.84 22.73
C SER A 62 -2.83 -2.36 23.12
N ASN A 63 -1.66 -1.97 23.65
CA ASN A 63 -1.38 -0.58 24.00
C ASN A 63 -1.32 0.33 22.77
N ILE A 64 -0.83 -0.14 21.62
CA ILE A 64 -0.89 0.60 20.35
C ILE A 64 -2.34 0.81 19.93
N LYS A 65 -3.17 -0.25 19.91
CA LYS A 65 -4.60 -0.14 19.57
C LYS A 65 -5.38 0.79 20.50
N LYS A 66 -4.92 0.95 21.75
CA LYS A 66 -5.48 1.88 22.74
C LYS A 66 -4.87 3.29 22.71
N GLY A 67 -3.85 3.53 21.90
CA GLY A 67 -3.14 4.81 21.82
C GLY A 67 -2.24 5.13 23.01
N LYS A 68 -1.86 4.11 23.79
CA LYS A 68 -0.91 4.22 24.91
C LYS A 68 0.55 3.94 24.48
N ALA A 69 0.73 3.44 23.27
CA ALA A 69 2.02 3.19 22.65
C ALA A 69 1.94 3.51 21.15
N THR A 70 3.10 3.65 20.52
CA THR A 70 3.24 3.86 19.07
C THR A 70 4.06 2.73 18.50
N LEU A 71 3.70 2.23 17.32
CA LEU A 71 4.48 1.23 16.59
C LEU A 71 5.91 1.75 16.36
N GLN A 72 6.91 0.93 16.66
CA GLN A 72 8.32 1.26 16.38
C GLN A 72 8.53 1.48 14.88
N GLY A 73 9.31 2.50 14.53
CA GLY A 73 9.55 2.89 13.13
C GLY A 73 10.11 1.75 12.29
N ASP A 74 11.02 0.97 12.84
CA ASP A 74 11.66 -0.16 12.15
C ASP A 74 10.68 -1.29 11.80
N LEU A 75 9.57 -1.39 12.53
CA LEU A 75 8.52 -2.38 12.29
C LEU A 75 7.49 -1.94 11.24
N ILE A 76 7.52 -0.69 10.77
CA ILE A 76 6.52 -0.17 9.82
C ILE A 76 6.49 -0.98 8.53
N ARG A 77 7.68 -1.29 7.98
CA ARG A 77 7.79 -2.06 6.74
C ARG A 77 7.18 -3.45 6.91
N GLU A 78 7.50 -4.10 8.02
CA GLU A 78 7.02 -5.44 8.32
C GLU A 78 5.52 -5.46 8.61
N PHE A 79 5.03 -4.49 9.38
CA PHE A 79 3.61 -4.29 9.64
C PHE A 79 2.80 -4.16 8.35
N THR A 80 3.21 -3.25 7.46
CA THR A 80 2.49 -3.06 6.17
C THR A 80 2.53 -4.29 5.28
N ARG A 81 3.59 -5.10 5.37
CA ARG A 81 3.69 -6.40 4.69
C ARG A 81 2.70 -7.41 5.29
N VAL A 82 2.66 -7.54 6.61
CA VAL A 82 1.80 -8.48 7.34
C VAL A 82 0.32 -8.14 7.15
N VAL A 83 -0.08 -6.88 7.38
CA VAL A 83 -1.49 -6.47 7.24
C VAL A 83 -1.93 -6.29 5.79
N GLY A 84 -0.99 -6.30 4.84
CA GLY A 84 -1.26 -6.20 3.41
C GLY A 84 -1.79 -4.85 2.93
N ASN A 85 -1.71 -3.80 3.75
CA ASN A 85 -2.24 -2.47 3.43
C ASN A 85 -1.35 -1.35 3.99
N LYS A 86 -1.60 -0.11 3.52
CA LYS A 86 -0.83 1.10 3.91
C LYS A 86 -1.69 2.10 4.70
N ILE A 87 -2.83 1.68 5.24
CA ILE A 87 -3.82 2.56 5.88
C ILE A 87 -3.19 3.42 6.99
N TYR A 88 -2.38 2.79 7.84
CA TYR A 88 -1.73 3.49 8.95
C TYR A 88 -0.74 4.56 8.47
N LEU A 89 0.06 4.25 7.46
CA LEU A 89 1.00 5.20 6.86
C LEU A 89 0.29 6.32 6.08
N GLU A 90 -0.79 6.02 5.39
CA GLU A 90 -1.55 7.02 4.63
C GLU A 90 -2.19 8.03 5.59
N TRP A 91 -2.71 7.56 6.73
CA TRP A 91 -3.17 8.44 7.79
C TRP A 91 -2.04 9.32 8.33
N GLN A 92 -0.86 8.75 8.60
CA GLN A 92 0.31 9.52 9.07
C GLN A 92 0.75 10.58 8.06
N ALA A 93 0.82 10.24 6.77
CA ALA A 93 1.13 11.18 5.71
C ALA A 93 0.10 12.32 5.64
N TYR A 94 -1.18 12.00 5.78
CA TYR A 94 -2.23 13.00 5.82
C TYR A 94 -2.12 13.96 7.01
N GLN A 95 -1.73 13.47 8.20
CA GLN A 95 -1.53 14.33 9.38
C GLN A 95 -0.46 15.41 9.16
N VAL A 96 0.48 15.20 8.23
CA VAL A 96 1.52 16.17 7.87
C VAL A 96 1.23 16.90 6.55
N GLY A 97 0.01 16.79 6.02
CA GLY A 97 -0.38 17.45 4.77
C GLY A 97 0.23 16.84 3.51
N CYS A 98 0.56 15.55 3.53
CA CYS A 98 1.14 14.81 2.40
C CYS A 98 0.29 13.58 2.04
N THR A 99 0.70 12.87 0.99
CA THR A 99 0.13 11.57 0.59
C THR A 99 1.26 10.62 0.21
N LEU A 100 1.01 9.30 0.29
CA LEU A 100 2.00 8.31 -0.12
C LEU A 100 2.05 8.22 -1.64
N VAL A 101 3.26 8.28 -2.19
CA VAL A 101 3.51 7.97 -3.60
C VAL A 101 4.45 6.76 -3.68
N VAL A 102 4.21 5.89 -4.64
CA VAL A 102 5.11 4.76 -4.90
C VAL A 102 6.45 5.31 -5.38
N ILE A 103 7.53 4.90 -4.73
CA ILE A 103 8.89 5.23 -5.18
C ILE A 103 9.13 4.44 -6.46
N LYS A 104 9.25 5.16 -7.58
CA LYS A 104 9.62 4.59 -8.87
C LYS A 104 11.12 4.36 -8.93
N THR A 105 11.53 3.25 -9.53
CA THR A 105 12.92 3.04 -9.93
C THR A 105 13.34 4.09 -10.97
N GLU A 106 14.65 4.29 -11.13
CA GLU A 106 15.17 5.21 -12.14
C GLU A 106 14.77 4.80 -13.57
N ALA A 107 14.73 3.49 -13.83
CA ALA A 107 14.28 2.95 -15.12
C ALA A 107 12.81 3.29 -15.39
N GLU A 108 11.93 3.12 -14.39
CA GLU A 108 10.50 3.46 -14.51
C GLU A 108 10.29 4.96 -14.70
N ARG A 109 11.07 5.81 -14.01
CA ARG A 109 11.01 7.27 -14.22
C ARG A 109 11.39 7.67 -15.65
N ARG A 110 12.46 7.07 -16.20
CA ARG A 110 12.93 7.35 -17.56
C ARG A 110 11.95 6.85 -18.62
N ALA A 111 11.39 5.65 -18.43
CA ALA A 111 10.39 5.08 -19.32
C ALA A 111 9.15 5.99 -19.42
N GLU A 112 8.63 6.44 -18.29
CA GLU A 112 7.47 7.34 -18.26
C GLU A 112 7.76 8.74 -18.85
N ALA A 113 8.99 9.25 -18.71
CA ALA A 113 9.39 10.49 -19.37
C ALA A 113 9.46 10.33 -20.89
N ALA A 114 9.99 9.19 -21.37
CA ALA A 114 10.07 8.87 -22.79
C ALA A 114 8.68 8.64 -23.41
N GLU A 115 7.77 7.96 -22.71
CA GLU A 115 6.38 7.79 -23.14
C GLU A 115 5.67 9.14 -23.24
N ARG A 116 5.80 10.01 -22.23
CA ARG A 116 5.22 11.36 -22.29
C ARG A 116 5.75 12.18 -23.46
N ALA A 117 7.05 12.12 -23.74
CA ALA A 117 7.64 12.80 -24.89
C ALA A 117 7.13 12.23 -26.23
N ARG A 118 7.00 10.90 -26.33
CA ARG A 118 6.45 10.23 -27.51
C ARG A 118 4.99 10.63 -27.76
N ASP A 119 4.18 10.64 -26.70
CA ASP A 119 2.76 10.95 -26.81
C ASP A 119 2.53 12.42 -27.20
N GLN A 120 3.35 13.34 -26.70
CA GLN A 120 3.38 14.74 -27.14
C GLN A 120 3.75 14.84 -28.63
N ALA A 121 4.81 14.17 -29.06
CA ALA A 121 5.25 14.18 -30.47
C ALA A 121 4.20 13.56 -31.41
N LEU A 122 3.48 12.53 -30.97
CA LEU A 122 2.37 11.91 -31.70
C LEU A 122 1.17 12.85 -31.80
N ALA A 123 0.82 13.55 -30.71
CA ALA A 123 -0.25 14.54 -30.70
C ALA A 123 0.06 15.70 -31.65
N GLU A 124 1.30 16.19 -31.63
CA GLU A 124 1.76 17.29 -32.49
C GLU A 124 1.79 16.87 -33.97
N ASN A 125 2.31 15.68 -34.29
CA ASN A 125 2.25 15.13 -35.64
C ASN A 125 0.82 14.96 -36.14
N LYS A 126 -0.09 14.47 -35.28
CA LYS A 126 -1.50 14.31 -35.64
C LYS A 126 -2.14 15.66 -35.96
N LEU A 127 -1.87 16.68 -35.14
CA LEU A 127 -2.35 18.05 -35.39
C LEU A 127 -1.79 18.63 -36.69
N MET A 128 -0.48 18.46 -36.95
CA MET A 128 0.15 18.92 -38.19
C MET A 128 -0.45 18.25 -39.43
N ARG A 129 -0.67 16.92 -39.38
CA ARG A 129 -1.33 16.19 -40.47
C ARG A 129 -2.75 16.70 -40.74
N GLN A 130 -3.54 16.91 -39.69
CA GLN A 130 -4.90 17.44 -39.82
C GLN A 130 -4.92 18.85 -40.44
N LEU A 131 -3.97 19.72 -40.07
CA LEU A 131 -3.86 21.06 -40.64
C LEU A 131 -3.45 21.04 -42.12
N LEU A 132 -2.55 20.13 -42.52
CA LEU A 132 -2.12 19.98 -43.91
C LEU A 132 -3.25 19.41 -44.80
N GLU A 133 -3.99 18.41 -44.32
CA GLU A 133 -5.13 17.82 -45.03
C GLU A 133 -6.30 18.82 -45.17
N GLY A 134 -6.50 19.70 -44.19
CA GLY A 134 -7.51 20.77 -44.26
C GLY A 134 -7.14 21.90 -45.23
N ARG A 135 -5.84 22.16 -45.43
CA ARG A 135 -5.32 23.25 -46.28
C ARG A 135 -5.17 22.88 -47.76
N GLY A 136 -5.24 21.59 -48.10
CA GLY A 136 -5.25 21.09 -49.48
C GLY A 136 -6.65 20.97 -50.12
N ARG A 137 -7.72 21.37 -49.42
CA ARG A 137 -9.13 21.29 -49.87
C ARG A 137 -9.77 22.64 -50.21
N THR A 138 -8.98 23.70 -50.32
CA THR A 138 -9.36 25.04 -50.81
C THR A 138 -8.48 25.42 -51.98
#